data_AF-A0A016SPB1-F1
#
_entry.id   AF-A0A016SPB1-F1
#
_cell.length_a   1.000
_cell.length_b   1.000
_cell.length_c   1.000
_cell.angle_alpha   90.00
_cell.angle_beta   90.00
_cell.angle_gamma   90.00
#
_symmetry.space_group_name_H-M   'P 1'
#
loop_
_entity.id
_entity.type
_entity.pdbx_description
1 polymer ?
#
loop_
_entity_poly.entity_id
_entity_poly.type
_entity_poly.pdbx_seq_one_letter_code
_entity_poly.pdbx_strand_id
1 'polypeptide(L)'
;MRIISALKFLRFISNYIEDLLLQPVKAATKLCGRDEVFHDQGMIKYWCERTCADPTPIIAGNVIHFAVSKIYRCGNNERFEPHSLHESCYPSCANPHIEQCPGGEVKNQCRCKPGFFRDSKGMCTKDCSHDPCGDPNAVPTTCAPSKRCQPSCKKRAPDPSCKKKTCIPNGCVCKPGFIIHEGLFGVKRCIRVSECSKAG
;
A
#
# COMPACT_ATOMS: atom_id res chain seq x y z
N MET A 1 8.09 -57.11 25.34
CA MET A 1 8.02 -55.85 26.14
C MET A 1 8.75 -54.64 25.53
N ARG A 2 9.07 -54.59 24.22
CA ARG A 2 9.75 -53.42 23.59
C ARG A 2 8.84 -52.53 22.71
N ILE A 3 7.68 -53.03 22.29
CA ILE A 3 6.76 -52.34 21.35
C ILE A 3 5.95 -51.23 22.04
N ILE A 4 5.62 -51.39 23.32
CA ILE A 4 4.82 -50.42 24.10
C ILE A 4 5.60 -49.11 24.32
N SER A 5 6.93 -49.17 24.44
CA SER A 5 7.77 -47.96 24.56
C SER A 5 7.86 -47.16 23.27
N ALA A 6 7.91 -47.82 22.11
CA ALA A 6 7.97 -47.14 20.81
C ALA A 6 6.67 -46.38 20.51
N LEU A 7 5.50 -46.98 20.82
CA LEU A 7 4.19 -46.32 20.67
C LEU A 7 4.02 -45.12 21.61
N LYS A 8 4.54 -45.18 22.84
CA LYS A 8 4.54 -44.04 23.77
C LYS A 8 5.46 -42.92 23.29
N PHE A 9 6.62 -43.27 22.74
CA PHE A 9 7.57 -42.31 22.20
C PHE A 9 7.04 -41.63 20.92
N LEU A 10 6.39 -42.38 20.02
CA LEU A 10 5.73 -41.82 18.84
C LEU A 10 4.55 -40.92 19.20
N ARG A 11 3.75 -41.26 20.21
CA ARG A 11 2.71 -40.34 20.74
C ARG A 11 3.30 -39.08 21.35
N PHE A 12 4.42 -39.20 22.06
CA PHE A 12 5.13 -38.05 22.62
C PHE A 12 5.64 -37.12 21.51
N ILE A 13 6.25 -37.67 20.46
CA ILE A 13 6.70 -36.91 19.28
C ILE A 13 5.49 -36.29 18.55
N SER A 14 4.41 -37.03 18.35
CA SER A 14 3.20 -36.52 17.70
C SER A 14 2.61 -35.32 18.44
N ASN A 15 2.46 -35.43 19.76
CA ASN A 15 1.94 -34.33 20.59
C ASN A 15 2.91 -33.15 20.61
N TYR A 16 4.22 -33.42 20.67
CA TYR A 16 5.25 -32.38 20.62
C TYR A 16 5.25 -31.62 19.28
N ILE A 17 5.05 -32.32 18.16
CA ILE A 17 4.93 -31.72 16.83
C ILE A 17 3.65 -30.88 16.71
N GLU A 18 2.51 -31.35 17.24
CA GLU A 18 1.28 -30.56 17.28
C GLU A 18 1.45 -29.27 18.11
N ASP A 19 2.13 -29.35 19.25
CA ASP A 19 2.34 -28.20 20.11
C ASP A 19 3.35 -27.20 19.52
N LEU A 20 4.43 -27.69 18.89
CA LEU A 20 5.47 -26.82 18.30
C LEU A 20 5.03 -26.16 16.98
N LEU A 21 4.26 -26.87 16.15
CA LEU A 21 3.93 -26.42 14.79
C LEU A 21 2.50 -25.91 14.62
N LEU A 22 1.51 -26.45 15.35
CA LEU A 22 0.10 -26.09 15.13
C LEU A 22 -0.45 -25.03 16.09
N GLN A 23 0.09 -24.86 17.29
CA GLN A 23 -0.38 -23.79 18.19
C GLN A 23 -0.22 -22.37 17.63
N PRO A 24 0.93 -21.97 17.04
CA PRO A 24 1.06 -20.63 16.48
C PRO A 24 0.13 -20.42 15.27
N VAL A 25 -0.08 -21.46 14.45
CA VAL A 25 -1.03 -21.42 13.32
C VAL A 25 -2.48 -21.28 13.79
N LYS A 26 -2.90 -22.04 14.80
CA LYS A 26 -4.25 -21.96 15.41
C LYS A 26 -4.49 -20.62 16.12
N ALA A 27 -3.47 -20.08 16.79
CA ALA A 27 -3.53 -18.76 17.41
C ALA A 27 -3.62 -17.64 16.37
N ALA A 28 -2.85 -17.72 15.28
CA ALA A 28 -2.88 -16.76 14.18
C ALA A 28 -4.19 -16.82 13.38
N THR A 29 -4.74 -18.00 13.09
CA THR A 29 -6.07 -18.14 12.45
C THR A 29 -7.21 -17.61 13.32
N LYS A 30 -7.08 -17.66 14.65
CA LYS A 30 -8.04 -17.04 15.58
C LYS A 30 -7.92 -15.51 15.63
N LEU A 31 -6.77 -14.95 15.23
CA LEU A 31 -6.53 -13.51 15.13
C LEU A 31 -7.02 -12.92 13.80
N CYS A 32 -7.11 -13.73 12.73
CA CYS A 32 -7.78 -13.34 11.49
C CYS A 32 -9.29 -13.23 11.71
N GLY A 33 -9.90 -12.16 11.19
CA GLY A 33 -11.36 -12.07 11.11
C GLY A 33 -11.93 -13.19 10.23
N ARG A 34 -13.21 -13.52 10.40
CA ARG A 34 -13.91 -14.60 9.66
C ARG A 34 -13.80 -14.50 8.13
N ASP A 35 -13.50 -13.32 7.60
CA ASP A 35 -13.45 -12.99 6.18
C ASP A 35 -12.02 -12.72 5.65
N GLU A 36 -10.97 -13.01 6.43
CA GLU A 36 -9.58 -12.68 6.05
C GLU A 36 -8.81 -13.90 5.55
N VAL A 37 -8.05 -13.73 4.47
CA VAL A 37 -7.22 -14.78 3.86
C VAL A 37 -5.91 -14.91 4.64
N PHE A 38 -5.60 -16.13 5.08
CA PHE A 38 -4.37 -16.48 5.78
C PHE A 38 -3.23 -16.73 4.78
N HIS A 39 -2.11 -16.05 4.98
CA HIS A 39 -0.90 -16.24 4.19
C HIS A 39 0.24 -16.78 5.05
N ASP A 40 0.90 -17.83 4.55
CA ASP A 40 2.04 -18.50 5.16
C ASP A 40 3.31 -18.25 4.32
N GLN A 41 4.38 -17.77 4.95
CA GLN A 41 5.71 -17.63 4.35
C GLN A 41 6.78 -18.51 5.02
N GLY A 42 6.38 -19.57 5.71
CA GLY A 42 7.27 -20.48 6.43
C GLY A 42 7.31 -20.21 7.93
N MET A 43 8.24 -20.87 8.63
CA MET A 43 8.13 -21.24 10.06
C MET A 43 7.89 -20.12 11.11
N ILE A 44 7.92 -18.82 10.76
CA ILE A 44 7.85 -17.73 11.77
C ILE A 44 6.99 -16.53 11.34
N LYS A 45 6.33 -16.52 10.17
CA LYS A 45 5.54 -15.36 9.75
C LYS A 45 4.15 -15.75 9.24
N TYR A 46 3.14 -15.25 9.93
CA TYR A 46 1.73 -15.42 9.58
C TYR A 46 1.07 -14.05 9.47
N TRP A 47 0.28 -13.83 8.41
CA TRP A 47 -0.55 -12.63 8.31
C TRP A 47 -1.88 -12.92 7.64
N CYS A 48 -2.86 -12.08 7.97
CA CYS A 48 -4.16 -11.97 7.34
C CYS A 48 -4.20 -10.68 6.50
N GLU A 49 -5.21 -10.52 5.64
CA GLU A 49 -5.31 -9.33 4.76
C GLU A 49 -5.17 -7.98 5.50
N ARG A 50 -5.67 -7.84 6.73
CA ARG A 50 -5.58 -6.59 7.52
C ARG A 50 -4.78 -6.71 8.81
N THR A 51 -4.22 -7.87 9.09
CA THR A 51 -3.68 -8.20 10.41
C THR A 51 -2.38 -8.94 10.28
N CYS A 52 -1.33 -8.45 10.93
CA CYS A 52 -0.08 -9.20 11.06
C CYS A 52 0.25 -9.36 12.53
N ALA A 53 0.53 -10.60 12.93
CA ALA A 53 1.08 -10.92 14.23
C ALA A 53 2.57 -11.21 14.04
N ASP A 54 3.43 -10.44 14.72
CA ASP A 54 4.87 -10.71 14.73
C ASP A 54 5.19 -11.60 15.95
N PRO A 55 5.44 -12.92 15.74
CA PRO A 55 5.78 -13.80 16.84
C PRO A 55 7.23 -13.56 17.27
N THR A 56 7.40 -12.91 18.41
CA THR A 56 8.71 -12.83 19.06
C THR A 56 9.01 -14.13 19.79
N PRO A 57 10.17 -14.76 19.56
CA PRO A 57 10.59 -15.91 20.33
C PRO A 57 10.92 -15.48 21.76
N ILE A 58 10.30 -16.13 22.73
CA ILE A 58 10.63 -16.07 24.15
C ILE A 58 11.26 -17.41 24.50
N ILE A 59 12.51 -17.38 24.96
CA ILE A 59 13.22 -18.58 25.41
C ILE A 59 12.97 -18.72 26.91
N ALA A 60 12.25 -19.78 27.30
CA ALA A 60 12.06 -20.15 28.70
C ALA A 60 12.64 -21.56 28.92
N GLY A 61 13.89 -21.62 29.39
CA GLY A 61 14.63 -22.88 29.49
C GLY A 61 15.00 -23.43 28.11
N ASN A 62 14.74 -24.72 27.87
CA ASN A 62 14.99 -25.38 26.57
C ASN A 62 13.79 -25.32 25.61
N VAL A 63 12.78 -24.50 25.92
CA VAL A 63 11.56 -24.38 25.13
C VAL A 63 11.48 -22.99 24.50
N ILE A 64 11.29 -22.95 23.18
CA ILE A 64 11.00 -21.73 22.43
C ILE A 64 9.49 -21.51 22.46
N HIS A 65 9.04 -20.52 23.22
CA HIS A 65 7.68 -20.00 23.14
C HIS A 65 7.62 -18.88 22.10
N PHE A 66 6.50 -18.73 21.41
CA PHE A 66 6.25 -17.58 20.54
C PHE A 66 5.18 -16.71 21.18
N ALA A 67 5.55 -15.50 21.61
CA ALA A 67 4.59 -14.49 22.03
C ALA A 67 4.27 -13.57 20.86
N VAL A 68 2.99 -13.27 20.66
CA VAL A 68 2.56 -12.22 19.73
C VAL A 68 2.90 -10.88 20.37
N SER A 69 3.95 -10.21 19.89
CA SER A 69 4.43 -8.94 20.49
C SER A 69 3.63 -7.73 20.00
N LYS A 70 3.22 -7.74 18.72
CA LYS A 70 2.48 -6.66 18.09
C LYS A 70 1.48 -7.22 17.09
N ILE A 71 0.25 -6.74 17.19
CA ILE A 71 -0.81 -6.96 16.19
C ILE A 71 -0.91 -5.65 15.40
N TYR A 72 -0.48 -5.67 14.15
CA TYR A 72 -0.75 -4.57 13.22
C TYR A 72 -2.15 -4.73 12.69
N ARG A 73 -2.99 -3.69 12.76
CA ARG A 73 -4.33 -3.69 12.16
C ARG A 73 -4.42 -2.56 11.15
N CYS A 74 -4.75 -2.91 9.91
CA CYS A 74 -5.00 -1.95 8.85
C CYS A 74 -6.45 -1.47 8.87
N GLY A 75 -6.65 -0.24 8.38
CA GLY A 75 -7.96 0.39 8.26
C GLY A 75 -8.82 -0.23 7.18
N ASN A 76 -9.99 0.38 6.96
CA ASN A 76 -10.90 -0.04 5.91
C ASN A 76 -10.27 0.16 4.52
N ASN A 77 -10.47 -0.83 3.64
CA ASN A 77 -9.90 -0.87 2.29
C ASN A 77 -8.36 -0.81 2.23
N GLU A 78 -7.70 -1.13 3.33
CA GLU A 78 -6.27 -1.36 3.38
C GLU A 78 -5.96 -2.87 3.39
N ARG A 79 -4.74 -3.19 2.97
CA ARG A 79 -4.11 -4.49 3.15
C ARG A 79 -2.75 -4.32 3.82
N PHE A 80 -2.36 -5.28 4.64
CA PHE A 80 -1.04 -5.29 5.25
C PHE A 80 0.01 -5.75 4.23
N GLU A 81 1.10 -5.00 4.10
CA GLU A 81 2.27 -5.36 3.31
C GLU A 81 3.51 -5.40 4.22
N PRO A 82 4.08 -6.61 4.48
CA PRO A 82 5.27 -6.75 5.34
C PRO A 82 6.51 -6.11 4.71
N HIS A 83 6.54 -6.07 3.38
CA HIS A 83 7.59 -5.47 2.56
C HIS A 83 6.89 -4.64 1.48
N SER A 84 7.02 -3.32 1.54
CA SER A 84 6.33 -2.38 0.65
C SER A 84 7.30 -1.32 0.13
N LEU A 85 6.95 -0.62 -0.94
CA LEU A 85 7.71 0.55 -1.38
C LEU A 85 7.43 1.77 -0.48
N HIS A 86 8.17 2.86 -0.65
CA HIS A 86 7.88 4.13 0.03
C HIS A 86 6.48 4.67 -0.35
N GLU A 87 5.83 5.46 0.52
CA GLU A 87 4.44 5.96 0.33
C GLU A 87 4.27 6.70 -1.00
N SER A 88 5.29 7.44 -1.43
CA SER A 88 5.32 8.17 -2.71
C SER A 88 5.12 7.27 -3.95
N CYS A 89 5.27 5.96 -3.78
CA CYS A 89 5.13 4.95 -4.81
C CYS A 89 3.73 4.32 -4.85
N TYR A 90 2.82 4.75 -3.97
CA TYR A 90 1.42 4.35 -3.98
C TYR A 90 0.50 5.54 -4.33
N PRO A 91 -0.53 5.31 -5.15
CA PRO A 91 -1.36 6.39 -5.63
C PRO A 91 -2.23 6.95 -4.50
N SER A 92 -2.36 8.27 -4.47
CA SER A 92 -3.20 9.01 -3.52
C SER A 92 -4.19 9.89 -4.27
N CYS A 93 -5.20 10.43 -3.60
CA CYS A 93 -6.08 11.40 -4.26
C CYS A 93 -5.33 12.68 -4.66
N ALA A 94 -4.32 13.07 -3.88
CA ALA A 94 -3.44 14.18 -4.22
C ALA A 94 -2.56 13.89 -5.46
N ASN A 95 -2.19 12.63 -5.68
CA ASN A 95 -1.41 12.17 -6.83
C ASN A 95 -1.80 10.75 -7.28
N PRO A 96 -2.88 10.63 -8.08
CA PRO A 96 -3.49 9.35 -8.44
C PRO A 96 -2.67 8.56 -9.47
N HIS A 97 -1.77 9.23 -10.18
CA HIS A 97 -0.89 8.62 -11.16
C HIS A 97 0.57 8.97 -10.87
N ILE A 98 1.31 7.97 -10.41
CA ILE A 98 2.72 8.11 -10.05
C ILE A 98 3.56 7.89 -11.30
N GLU A 99 4.34 8.90 -11.67
CA GLU A 99 5.26 8.82 -12.81
C GLU A 99 6.62 8.23 -12.41
N GLN A 100 7.05 8.47 -11.17
CA GLN A 100 8.36 8.06 -10.66
C GLN A 100 8.25 7.68 -9.18
N CYS A 101 8.90 6.57 -8.83
CA CYS A 101 9.01 6.09 -7.47
C CYS A 101 10.51 6.10 -7.10
N PRO A 102 10.96 6.96 -6.17
CA PRO A 102 12.29 6.80 -5.59
C PRO A 102 12.30 5.47 -4.84
N GLY A 103 13.25 4.59 -5.19
CA GLY A 103 13.37 3.28 -4.57
C GLY A 103 13.54 3.38 -3.05
N GLY A 104 13.01 2.40 -2.33
CA GLY A 104 13.11 2.33 -0.88
C GLY A 104 12.09 1.36 -0.32
N GLU A 105 12.56 0.34 0.39
CA GLU A 105 11.71 -0.65 1.02
C GLU A 105 11.33 -0.19 2.43
N VAL A 106 10.03 -0.24 2.73
CA VAL A 106 9.48 0.05 4.04
C VAL A 106 8.74 -1.19 4.54
N LYS A 107 9.08 -1.62 5.75
CA LYS A 107 8.52 -2.82 6.36
C LYS A 107 7.23 -2.53 7.12
N ASN A 108 6.35 -3.52 7.18
CA ASN A 108 5.15 -3.56 8.02
C ASN A 108 4.21 -2.36 7.82
N GLN A 109 3.78 -2.12 6.59
CA GLN A 109 2.94 -0.98 6.23
C GLN A 109 1.52 -1.41 5.84
N CYS A 110 0.54 -0.55 6.12
CA CYS A 110 -0.81 -0.70 5.60
C CYS A 110 -0.93 0.08 4.28
N ARG A 111 -1.39 -0.60 3.24
CA ARG A 111 -1.50 -0.04 1.88
C ARG A 111 -2.95 -0.12 1.41
N CYS A 112 -3.41 0.91 0.71
CA CYS A 112 -4.71 0.83 0.06
C CYS A 112 -4.77 -0.37 -0.89
N LYS A 113 -5.88 -1.11 -0.87
CA LYS A 113 -6.12 -2.21 -1.81
C LYS A 113 -6.11 -1.66 -3.25
N PRO A 114 -5.79 -2.48 -4.27
CA PRO A 114 -5.79 -2.03 -5.66
C PRO A 114 -7.12 -1.35 -6.05
N GLY A 115 -7.04 -0.19 -6.70
CA GLY A 115 -8.19 0.62 -7.08
C GLY A 115 -8.70 1.56 -5.99
N PHE A 116 -8.10 1.56 -4.80
CA PHE A 116 -8.32 2.57 -3.77
C PHE A 116 -7.12 3.52 -3.68
N PHE A 117 -7.40 4.77 -3.30
CA PHE A 117 -6.46 5.86 -3.19
C PHE A 117 -6.50 6.39 -1.77
N ARG A 118 -5.34 6.74 -1.21
CA ARG A 118 -5.28 7.40 0.09
C ARG A 118 -5.74 8.85 -0.05
N ASP A 119 -6.76 9.23 0.72
CA ASP A 119 -7.27 10.60 0.80
C ASP A 119 -6.46 11.46 1.78
N SER A 120 -6.76 12.76 1.84
CA SER A 120 -6.13 13.72 2.76
C SER A 120 -6.39 13.44 4.25
N LYS A 121 -7.39 12.60 4.58
CA LYS A 121 -7.69 12.15 5.95
C LYS A 121 -6.94 10.86 6.30
N GLY A 122 -6.15 10.31 5.37
CA GLY A 122 -5.41 9.08 5.54
C GLY A 122 -6.24 7.81 5.32
N MET A 123 -7.47 7.92 4.79
CA MET A 123 -8.35 6.77 4.52
C MET A 123 -8.28 6.34 3.05
N CYS A 124 -8.52 5.05 2.79
CA CYS A 124 -8.54 4.51 1.43
C CYS A 124 -9.95 4.58 0.81
N THR A 125 -10.08 5.38 -0.24
CA THR A 125 -11.34 5.66 -0.96
C THR A 125 -11.23 5.30 -2.45
N LYS A 126 -12.35 5.00 -3.09
CA LYS A 126 -12.43 4.88 -4.56
C LYS A 126 -12.71 6.21 -5.25
N ASP A 127 -13.26 7.17 -4.51
CA ASP A 127 -13.69 8.46 -5.03
C ASP A 127 -12.84 9.57 -4.39
N CYS A 128 -12.12 10.28 -5.25
CA CYS A 128 -11.29 11.42 -4.88
C CYS A 128 -11.93 12.77 -5.25
N SER A 129 -13.18 12.80 -5.70
CA SER A 129 -13.85 14.03 -6.17
C SER A 129 -13.92 15.13 -5.11
N HIS A 130 -13.88 14.76 -3.83
CA HIS A 130 -13.94 15.68 -2.69
C HIS A 130 -12.58 15.97 -2.05
N ASP A 131 -11.52 15.30 -2.51
CA ASP A 131 -10.19 15.42 -1.93
C ASP A 131 -9.35 16.41 -2.75
N PRO A 132 -8.56 17.29 -2.11
CA PRO A 132 -7.75 18.25 -2.83
C PRO A 132 -6.60 17.56 -3.58
N CYS A 133 -6.33 18.04 -4.79
CA CYS A 133 -5.10 17.71 -5.50
C CYS A 133 -3.87 18.22 -4.74
N GLY A 134 -2.71 17.57 -4.93
CA GLY A 134 -1.47 17.97 -4.25
C GLY A 134 -0.96 19.36 -4.64
N ASP A 135 -1.43 19.91 -5.76
CA ASP A 135 -1.17 21.29 -6.17
C ASP A 135 -2.40 22.17 -5.84
N PRO A 136 -2.23 23.31 -5.14
CA PRO A 136 -3.34 24.18 -4.74
C PRO A 136 -4.07 24.83 -5.92
N ASN A 137 -3.42 24.90 -7.08
CA ASN A 137 -3.97 25.41 -8.33
C ASN A 137 -4.46 24.30 -9.27
N ALA A 138 -4.58 23.07 -8.77
CA ALA A 138 -5.24 21.97 -9.45
C ALA A 138 -6.61 21.66 -8.81
N VAL A 139 -7.46 20.99 -9.58
CA VAL A 139 -8.76 20.48 -9.14
C VAL A 139 -8.91 19.01 -9.49
N PRO A 140 -9.56 18.22 -8.62
CA PRO A 140 -9.84 16.82 -8.92
C PRO A 140 -10.87 16.74 -10.05
N THR A 141 -10.72 15.72 -10.87
CA THR A 141 -11.68 15.37 -11.92
C THR A 141 -11.83 13.85 -11.97
N THR A 142 -13.04 13.40 -12.25
CA THR A 142 -13.32 11.97 -12.48
C THR A 142 -12.61 11.47 -13.73
N CYS A 143 -12.23 12.38 -14.64
CA CYS A 143 -11.53 12.06 -15.86
C CYS A 143 -10.47 13.10 -16.21
N ALA A 144 -9.20 12.84 -15.88
CA ALA A 144 -8.10 13.70 -16.29
C ALA A 144 -7.40 13.13 -17.53
N PRO A 145 -6.92 14.00 -18.45
CA PRO A 145 -5.84 13.60 -19.34
C PRO A 145 -4.56 13.35 -18.54
N SER A 146 -3.69 12.48 -19.05
CA SER A 146 -2.36 12.29 -18.47
C SER A 146 -1.61 13.63 -18.36
N LYS A 147 -0.74 13.78 -17.35
CA LYS A 147 0.04 15.02 -17.16
C LYS A 147 0.86 15.41 -18.41
N ARG A 148 1.20 14.45 -19.28
CA ARG A 148 1.87 14.67 -20.58
C ARG A 148 0.94 15.22 -21.67
N CYS A 149 -0.34 14.88 -21.58
CA CYS A 149 -1.39 15.31 -22.50
C CYS A 149 -2.05 16.63 -22.10
N GLN A 150 -1.80 17.09 -20.88
CA GLN A 150 -2.22 18.39 -20.41
C GLN A 150 -1.30 19.50 -20.98
N PRO A 151 -1.86 20.69 -21.26
CA PRO A 151 -1.08 21.81 -21.77
C PRO A 151 -0.06 22.28 -20.73
N SER A 152 1.11 22.68 -21.22
CA SER A 152 2.23 23.20 -20.41
C SER A 152 2.78 24.50 -20.97
N CYS A 153 3.58 25.23 -20.18
CA CYS A 153 4.27 26.43 -20.67
C CYS A 153 5.13 26.17 -21.91
N LYS A 154 5.77 24.98 -22.00
CA LYS A 154 6.59 24.56 -23.15
C LYS A 154 5.74 24.11 -24.35
N LYS A 155 4.59 23.46 -24.11
CA LYS A 155 3.67 22.97 -25.15
C LYS A 155 2.24 23.36 -24.81
N ARG A 156 1.76 24.44 -25.42
CA ARG A 156 0.40 24.98 -25.14
C ARG A 156 -0.73 24.12 -25.73
N ALA A 157 -0.47 23.40 -26.81
CA ALA A 157 -1.43 22.46 -27.39
C ALA A 157 -1.20 21.04 -26.84
N PRO A 158 -2.27 20.30 -26.51
CA PRO A 158 -2.18 18.86 -26.23
C PRO A 158 -1.51 18.12 -27.39
N ASP A 159 -0.68 17.14 -27.07
CA ASP A 159 -0.02 16.33 -28.09
C ASP A 159 -1.07 15.60 -28.97
N PRO A 160 -0.95 15.59 -30.31
CA PRO A 160 -1.88 14.90 -31.19
C PRO A 160 -2.03 13.40 -30.88
N SER A 161 -1.00 12.77 -30.28
CA SER A 161 -1.04 11.39 -29.82
C SER A 161 -2.00 11.15 -28.65
N CYS A 162 -2.36 12.21 -27.92
CA CYS A 162 -3.31 12.19 -26.81
C CYS A 162 -4.79 12.14 -27.23
N LYS A 163 -5.08 12.04 -28.53
CA LYS A 163 -6.45 11.90 -29.06
C LYS A 163 -7.13 10.59 -28.63
N LYS A 164 -6.36 9.55 -28.28
CA LYS A 164 -6.92 8.33 -27.67
C LYS A 164 -7.22 8.62 -26.20
N LYS A 165 -8.51 8.64 -25.86
CA LYS A 165 -9.09 8.95 -24.54
C LYS A 165 -8.72 7.92 -23.46
N THR A 166 -7.44 7.71 -23.17
CA THR A 166 -7.04 7.08 -21.90
C THR A 166 -7.25 8.10 -20.80
N CYS A 167 -8.48 8.11 -20.32
CA CYS A 167 -8.90 8.87 -19.16
C CYS A 167 -8.22 8.29 -17.90
N ILE A 168 -7.56 9.14 -17.12
CA ILE A 168 -7.07 8.77 -15.80
C ILE A 168 -8.17 9.04 -14.79
N PRO A 169 -8.73 8.00 -14.14
CA PRO A 169 -9.73 8.19 -13.11
C PRO A 169 -9.15 8.93 -11.91
N ASN A 170 -9.98 9.71 -11.21
CA ASN A 170 -9.58 10.50 -10.04
C ASN A 170 -8.43 11.47 -10.27
N GLY A 171 -8.13 11.82 -11.52
CA GLY A 171 -6.99 12.63 -11.91
C GLY A 171 -7.10 14.10 -11.49
N CYS A 172 -5.98 14.82 -11.61
CA CYS A 172 -5.89 16.25 -11.32
C CYS A 172 -5.61 17.06 -12.58
N VAL A 173 -6.31 18.18 -12.73
CA VAL A 173 -6.11 19.15 -13.82
C VAL A 173 -5.92 20.55 -13.25
N CYS A 174 -5.13 21.40 -13.93
CA CYS A 174 -4.99 22.79 -13.51
C CYS A 174 -6.33 23.54 -13.57
N LYS A 175 -6.56 24.43 -12.60
CA LYS A 175 -7.71 25.35 -12.59
C LYS A 175 -7.73 26.22 -13.85
N PRO A 176 -8.90 26.72 -14.28
CA PRO A 176 -8.97 27.71 -15.36
C PRO A 176 -8.02 28.90 -15.11
N GLY A 177 -7.24 29.27 -16.12
CA GLY A 177 -6.21 30.32 -16.01
C GLY A 177 -4.84 29.85 -15.49
N PHE A 178 -4.72 28.57 -15.13
CA PHE A 178 -3.46 27.93 -14.76
C PHE A 178 -3.02 26.90 -15.81
N ILE A 179 -1.71 26.66 -15.90
CA ILE A 179 -1.09 25.77 -16.87
C ILE A 179 0.09 25.03 -16.23
N ILE A 180 0.39 23.83 -16.72
CA ILE A 180 1.48 23.02 -16.18
C ILE A 180 2.82 23.71 -16.47
N HIS A 181 3.63 23.84 -15.44
CA HIS A 181 5.03 24.21 -15.55
C HIS A 181 5.89 23.14 -14.89
N GLU A 182 6.94 22.75 -15.60
CA GLU A 182 7.95 21.81 -15.14
C GLU A 182 9.06 22.61 -14.46
N GLY A 183 9.08 22.59 -13.13
CA GLY A 183 10.08 23.28 -12.32
C GLY A 183 11.37 22.47 -12.16
N LEU A 184 12.23 22.91 -11.22
CA LEU A 184 13.44 22.18 -10.86
C LEU A 184 13.12 20.72 -10.47
N PHE A 185 14.03 19.81 -10.82
CA PHE A 185 13.91 18.36 -10.56
C PHE A 185 12.70 17.68 -11.22
N GLY A 186 12.12 18.27 -12.25
CA GLY A 186 10.99 17.66 -12.99
C GLY A 186 9.65 17.72 -12.27
N VAL A 187 9.56 18.50 -11.18
CA VAL A 187 8.30 18.68 -10.45
C VAL A 187 7.34 19.51 -11.30
N LYS A 188 6.19 18.92 -11.64
CA LYS A 188 5.13 19.58 -12.40
C LYS A 188 4.15 20.26 -11.45
N ARG A 189 3.96 21.57 -11.64
CA ARG A 189 3.06 22.42 -10.85
C ARG A 189 2.16 23.27 -11.75
N CYS A 190 0.99 23.66 -11.26
CA CYS A 190 0.06 24.55 -11.94
C CYS A 190 0.38 26.01 -11.59
N ILE A 191 0.87 26.77 -12.57
CA ILE A 191 1.18 28.20 -12.43
C ILE A 191 0.22 29.03 -13.28
N ARG A 192 0.10 30.33 -13.02
CA ARG A 192 -0.73 31.19 -13.88
C ARG A 192 -0.16 31.21 -15.29
N VAL A 193 -1.02 31.23 -16.31
CA VAL A 193 -0.58 31.29 -17.72
C VAL A 193 0.34 32.49 -17.99
N SER A 194 0.12 33.62 -17.31
CA SER A 194 0.95 34.83 -17.37
C SER A 194 2.38 34.65 -16.84
N GLU A 195 2.63 33.63 -16.01
CA GLU A 195 3.92 33.39 -15.38
C GLU A 195 4.85 32.53 -16.25
N CYS A 196 4.34 31.92 -17.33
CA CYS A 196 5.15 31.09 -18.23
C CYS A 196 6.34 31.84 -18.85
N SER A 197 6.20 33.15 -19.11
CA SER A 197 7.26 33.99 -19.71
C SER A 197 8.42 34.29 -18.77
N LYS A 198 8.24 34.08 -17.45
CA LYS A 198 9.21 34.40 -16.39
C LYS A 198 9.92 33.16 -15.85
N ALA A 199 9.55 31.97 -16.33
CA ALA A 199 10.00 30.69 -15.81
C ALA A 199 10.90 29.94 -16.82
N GLY A 200 11.44 30.66 -17.80
CA GLY A 200 12.41 30.18 -18.79
C GLY A 200 13.84 30.42 -18.34
#